data_AF-A0A7Y3VYG8-F1
#
_entry.id   AF-A0A7Y3VYG8-F1
#
_cell.length_a   1.000
_cell.length_b   1.000
_cell.length_c   1.000
_cell.angle_alpha   90.00
_cell.angle_beta   90.00
_cell.angle_gamma   90.00
#
_symmetry.space_group_name_H-M   'P 1'
#
loop_
_entity.id
_entity.type
_entity.pdbx_description
1 polymer ?
#
loop_
_entity_poly.entity_id
_entity_poly.type
_entity_poly.pdbx_seq_one_letter_code
_entity_poly.pdbx_strand_id
1 'polypeptide(L)'
;MKKIITILLIALLTSISSYAQDVKKEIEKEKTKMDVFASKTGTIIKFTDYNLNRIKTSYASSEARIRKISSGTSSTYFFQIVKSGQYSNSTASIEYSDLLEVIKALSSLKNEVEKDITANPDYLENKFTTVDGFKVGYLISKGKVTWYIQLEKYGSDNTLFIDKVETIEASFEEAKNKMEELKK
;
A
#
# COMPACT_ATOMS: atom_id res chain seq x y z
N MET A 1 11.39 -62.39 24.39
CA MET A 1 10.25 -61.45 24.34
C MET A 1 10.65 -59.99 24.49
N LYS A 2 11.44 -59.60 25.51
CA LYS A 2 11.90 -58.21 25.71
C LYS A 2 12.58 -57.59 24.48
N LYS A 3 13.47 -58.33 23.80
CA LYS A 3 14.17 -57.86 22.58
C LYS A 3 13.26 -57.63 21.36
N ILE A 4 12.14 -58.36 21.26
CA ILE A 4 11.18 -58.22 20.16
C ILE A 4 10.32 -56.97 20.36
N ILE A 5 9.97 -56.66 21.62
CA ILE A 5 9.24 -55.44 21.98
C ILE A 5 10.11 -54.20 21.71
N THR A 6 11.42 -54.27 21.95
CA THR A 6 12.34 -53.16 21.66
C THR A 6 12.47 -52.88 20.16
N ILE A 7 12.45 -53.92 19.32
CA ILE A 7 12.57 -53.77 17.86
C ILE A 7 11.27 -53.19 17.25
N LEU A 8 10.10 -53.59 17.75
CA LEU A 8 8.81 -53.00 17.32
C LEU A 8 8.68 -51.53 17.70
N LEU A 9 9.23 -51.12 18.84
CA LEU A 9 9.15 -49.73 19.31
C LEU A 9 10.04 -48.78 18.48
N ILE A 10 11.16 -49.28 17.95
CA ILE A 10 12.07 -48.50 17.09
C ILE A 10 11.50 -48.33 15.68
N ALA A 11 10.76 -49.33 15.17
CA ALA A 11 10.10 -49.25 13.87
C ALA A 11 8.90 -48.29 13.84
N LEU A 12 8.29 -47.97 15.00
CA LEU A 12 7.22 -46.98 15.10
C LEU A 12 7.71 -45.52 15.15
N LEU A 13 9.00 -45.29 15.41
CA LEU A 13 9.58 -43.94 15.55
C LEU A 13 10.10 -43.36 14.23
N THR A 14 10.15 -44.16 13.15
CA THR A 14 10.71 -43.73 11.85
C THR A 14 9.67 -43.22 10.85
N SER A 15 8.39 -43.18 11.21
CA SER A 15 7.29 -42.66 10.38
C SER A 15 6.93 -41.20 10.65
N ILE A 16 7.75 -40.47 11.42
CA ILE A 16 7.63 -39.02 11.55
C ILE A 16 8.31 -38.38 10.33
N SER A 17 7.70 -38.56 9.15
CA SER A 17 8.03 -37.77 7.96
C SER A 17 7.55 -36.35 8.21
N SER A 18 8.38 -35.58 8.91
CA SER A 18 8.25 -34.15 9.01
C SER A 18 8.43 -33.56 7.62
N TYR A 19 7.35 -33.38 6.89
CA TYR A 19 7.28 -32.44 5.76
C TYR A 19 7.37 -31.02 6.34
N ALA A 20 8.54 -30.66 6.84
CA ALA A 20 8.87 -29.32 7.34
C ALA A 20 9.78 -28.56 6.37
N GLN A 21 9.84 -29.01 5.12
CA GLN A 21 10.21 -28.15 4.00
C GLN A 21 8.92 -27.61 3.36
N ASP A 22 8.08 -26.97 4.17
CA ASP A 22 7.52 -25.73 3.66
C ASP A 22 8.76 -24.85 3.42
N VAL A 23 9.17 -24.80 2.14
CA VAL A 23 9.87 -23.64 1.59
C VAL A 23 9.29 -22.48 2.35
N LYS A 24 10.11 -21.72 3.09
CA LYS A 24 9.69 -20.44 3.62
C LYS A 24 9.00 -19.76 2.45
N LYS A 25 7.66 -19.81 2.44
CA LYS A 25 6.86 -18.72 1.96
C LYS A 25 7.35 -17.63 2.89
N GLU A 26 8.44 -16.95 2.49
CA GLU A 26 8.41 -15.50 2.49
C GLU A 26 6.95 -15.21 2.22
N ILE A 27 6.27 -14.66 3.23
CA ILE A 27 4.96 -14.09 3.04
C ILE A 27 5.15 -13.26 1.79
N GLU A 28 4.79 -13.81 0.62
CA GLU A 28 5.08 -13.20 -0.66
C GLU A 28 4.17 -12.00 -0.56
N LYS A 29 4.75 -10.87 -0.15
CA LYS A 29 4.09 -9.59 -0.21
C LYS A 29 3.65 -9.55 -1.66
N GLU A 30 2.35 -9.68 -1.84
CA GLU A 30 1.69 -9.68 -3.14
C GLU A 30 2.34 -8.54 -3.93
N LYS A 31 3.07 -8.91 -4.99
CA LYS A 31 4.00 -7.99 -5.64
C LYS A 31 3.18 -6.83 -6.19
N THR A 32 3.56 -5.61 -5.83
CA THR A 32 2.88 -4.42 -6.36
C THR A 32 3.11 -4.31 -7.86
N LYS A 33 2.28 -3.54 -8.56
CA LYS A 33 2.51 -3.26 -9.99
C LYS A 33 3.90 -2.66 -10.25
N MET A 34 4.41 -1.87 -9.30
CA MET A 34 5.78 -1.33 -9.36
C MET A 34 6.83 -2.44 -9.26
N ASP A 35 6.70 -3.36 -8.28
CA ASP A 35 7.63 -4.47 -8.09
C ASP A 35 7.69 -5.37 -9.31
N VAL A 36 6.53 -5.68 -9.90
CA VAL A 36 6.44 -6.49 -11.13
C VAL A 36 7.21 -5.82 -12.27
N PHE A 37 7.08 -4.50 -12.45
CA PHE A 37 7.79 -3.80 -13.51
C PHE A 37 9.30 -3.69 -13.22
N ALA A 38 9.67 -3.41 -11.97
CA ALA A 38 11.05 -3.20 -11.54
C ALA A 38 11.87 -4.50 -11.47
N SER A 39 11.23 -5.66 -11.39
CA SER A 39 11.90 -6.96 -11.21
C SER A 39 12.19 -7.70 -12.53
N LYS A 40 12.14 -7.03 -13.69
CA LYS A 40 12.41 -7.66 -15.00
C LYS A 40 13.88 -8.08 -15.13
N THR A 41 14.13 -9.39 -15.06
CA THR A 41 15.48 -9.98 -15.19
C THR A 41 16.10 -9.72 -16.56
N GLY A 42 17.43 -9.54 -16.59
CA GLY A 42 18.20 -9.36 -17.83
C GLY A 42 18.04 -7.99 -18.48
N THR A 43 17.43 -7.01 -17.80
CA THR A 43 17.27 -5.64 -18.29
C THR A 43 17.85 -4.63 -17.32
N ILE A 44 18.38 -3.51 -17.85
CA ILE A 44 18.79 -2.37 -17.02
C ILE A 44 17.54 -1.57 -16.66
N ILE A 45 17.27 -1.45 -15.37
CA ILE A 45 16.18 -0.65 -14.82
C ILE A 45 16.72 0.71 -14.36
N LYS A 46 16.08 1.80 -14.81
CA LYS A 46 16.38 3.16 -14.38
C LYS A 46 15.20 3.75 -13.64
N PHE A 47 15.45 4.26 -12.44
CA PHE A 47 14.51 5.05 -11.66
C PHE A 47 14.80 6.54 -11.86
N THR A 48 13.77 7.35 -12.05
CA THR A 48 13.88 8.81 -12.13
C THR A 48 12.74 9.43 -11.35
N ASP A 49 13.10 10.25 -10.36
CA ASP A 49 12.15 10.85 -9.43
C ASP A 49 11.94 12.33 -9.77
N TYR A 50 10.68 12.76 -9.79
CA TYR A 50 10.25 14.14 -9.94
C TYR A 50 9.47 14.54 -8.70
N ASN A 51 10.06 15.39 -7.85
CA ASN A 51 9.45 15.78 -6.58
C ASN A 51 8.20 16.64 -6.80
N LEU A 52 7.20 16.42 -5.96
CA LEU A 52 5.96 17.20 -5.87
C LEU A 52 5.92 17.95 -4.52
N ASN A 53 4.88 18.77 -4.32
CA ASN A 53 4.64 19.37 -3.01
C ASN A 53 4.39 18.29 -1.94
N ARG A 54 4.97 18.50 -0.75
CA ARG A 54 4.76 17.60 0.40
C ARG A 54 3.30 17.59 0.82
N ILE A 55 2.79 16.43 1.21
CA ILE A 55 1.43 16.28 1.76
C ILE A 55 1.47 16.65 3.23
N LYS A 56 0.75 17.69 3.62
CA LYS A 56 0.59 18.06 5.03
C LYS A 56 -0.33 17.05 5.73
N THR A 57 0.14 16.48 6.82
CA THR A 57 -0.63 15.52 7.63
C THR A 57 -0.88 16.11 9.02
N SER A 58 -1.76 15.50 9.81
CA SER A 58 -2.12 15.99 11.14
C SER A 58 -0.92 16.05 12.10
N TYR A 59 0.09 15.18 11.88
CA TYR A 59 1.22 15.02 12.79
C TYR A 59 2.58 15.35 12.15
N ALA A 60 2.66 15.47 10.82
CA ALA A 60 3.92 15.64 10.09
C ALA A 60 3.69 16.16 8.66
N SER A 61 4.66 15.91 7.78
CA SER A 61 4.49 16.03 6.34
C SER A 61 5.07 14.80 5.65
N SER A 62 4.38 14.31 4.62
CA SER A 62 4.84 13.19 3.79
C SER A 62 5.43 13.69 2.48
N GLU A 63 6.44 12.97 2.00
CA GLU A 63 7.01 13.24 0.69
C GLU A 63 6.08 12.72 -0.39
N ALA A 64 6.07 13.44 -1.51
CA ALA A 64 5.29 13.11 -2.69
C ALA A 64 6.18 13.30 -3.92
N ARG A 65 6.13 12.36 -4.85
CA ARG A 65 6.91 12.42 -6.10
C ARG A 65 6.27 11.56 -7.19
N ILE A 66 6.57 11.88 -8.44
CA ILE A 66 6.38 10.93 -9.55
C ILE A 66 7.68 10.15 -9.75
N ARG A 67 7.59 8.83 -9.71
CA ARG A 67 8.69 7.92 -10.05
C ARG A 67 8.45 7.34 -11.43
N LYS A 68 9.32 7.69 -12.38
CA LYS A 68 9.43 7.01 -13.67
C LYS A 68 10.34 5.80 -13.52
N ILE A 69 9.89 4.64 -14.00
CA ILE A 69 10.71 3.44 -14.13
C ILE A 69 10.87 3.11 -15.61
N SER A 70 12.10 3.04 -16.08
CA SER A 70 12.42 2.73 -17.49
C SER A 70 13.18 1.40 -17.59
N SER A 71 12.81 0.58 -18.55
CA SER A 71 13.45 -0.69 -18.92
C SER A 71 13.56 -0.74 -20.44
N GLY A 72 14.78 -0.51 -20.97
CA GLY A 72 14.99 -0.33 -22.41
C GLY A 72 14.17 0.83 -22.97
N THR A 73 13.30 0.55 -23.94
CA THR A 73 12.39 1.53 -24.58
C THR A 73 11.07 1.71 -23.83
N SER A 74 10.76 0.85 -22.87
CA SER A 74 9.52 0.91 -22.10
C SER A 74 9.69 1.79 -20.86
N SER A 75 8.71 2.61 -20.54
CA SER A 75 8.66 3.32 -19.28
C SER A 75 7.25 3.36 -18.69
N THR A 76 7.18 3.38 -17.37
CA THR A 76 5.95 3.54 -16.60
C THR A 76 6.16 4.59 -15.52
N TYR A 77 5.06 5.12 -14.98
CA TYR A 77 5.06 6.19 -14.00
C TYR A 77 4.21 5.76 -12.81
N PHE A 78 4.72 6.04 -11.62
CA PHE A 78 4.03 5.80 -10.35
C PHE A 78 4.00 7.09 -9.54
N PHE A 79 2.86 7.42 -8.98
CA PHE A 79 2.79 8.42 -7.92
C PHE A 79 3.20 7.77 -6.60
N GLN A 80 4.23 8.31 -5.95
CA GLN A 80 4.71 7.81 -4.67
C GLN A 80 4.43 8.79 -3.55
N ILE A 81 3.91 8.24 -2.45
CA ILE A 81 3.78 8.93 -1.17
C ILE A 81 4.67 8.20 -0.18
N VAL A 82 5.60 8.92 0.43
CA VAL A 82 6.56 8.36 1.38
C VAL A 82 6.33 8.95 2.75
N LYS A 83 6.16 8.06 3.73
CA LYS A 83 6.15 8.39 5.15
C LYS A 83 7.45 7.90 5.76
N SER A 84 8.27 8.84 6.23
CA SER A 84 9.50 8.51 6.94
C SER A 84 9.17 7.90 8.30
N GLY A 85 9.75 6.75 8.60
CA GLY A 85 9.73 6.14 9.93
C GLY A 85 11.13 6.14 10.54
N GLN A 86 11.23 5.77 11.82
CA GLN A 86 12.50 5.73 12.54
C GLN A 86 13.49 4.71 11.94
N TYR A 87 12.99 3.56 11.50
CA TYR A 87 13.81 2.44 11.01
C TYR A 87 13.63 2.16 9.52
N SER A 88 12.45 2.48 8.97
CA SER A 88 12.14 2.28 7.56
C SER A 88 11.05 3.25 7.13
N ASN A 89 10.98 3.50 5.82
CA ASN A 89 9.93 4.31 5.24
C ASN A 89 8.79 3.41 4.76
N SER A 90 7.55 3.85 4.98
CA SER A 90 6.39 3.28 4.27
C SER A 90 6.18 4.04 2.97
N THR A 91 6.00 3.33 1.86
CA THR A 91 5.86 3.95 0.54
C THR A 91 4.72 3.34 -0.25
N ALA A 92 3.71 4.15 -0.56
CA ALA A 92 2.74 3.78 -1.59
C ALA A 92 3.33 4.05 -2.97
N SER A 93 3.05 3.17 -3.94
CA SER A 93 3.37 3.39 -5.36
C SER A 93 2.13 3.13 -6.18
N ILE A 94 1.50 4.20 -6.66
CA ILE A 94 0.19 4.16 -7.32
C ILE A 94 0.39 4.34 -8.81
N GLU A 95 -0.02 3.35 -9.60
CA GLU A 95 0.03 3.43 -11.07
C GLU A 95 -0.97 4.49 -11.56
N TYR A 96 -0.75 5.06 -12.75
CA TYR A 96 -1.62 6.12 -13.27
C TYR A 96 -3.09 5.71 -13.35
N SER A 97 -3.39 4.51 -13.82
CA SER A 97 -4.77 4.01 -13.91
C SER A 97 -5.42 3.92 -12.52
N ASP A 98 -4.71 3.37 -11.53
CA ASP A 98 -5.16 3.31 -10.14
C ASP A 98 -5.35 4.70 -9.53
N LEU A 99 -4.50 5.68 -9.89
CA LEU A 99 -4.64 7.05 -9.41
C LEU A 99 -5.96 7.67 -9.86
N LEU A 100 -6.38 7.42 -11.11
CA LEU A 100 -7.69 7.90 -11.61
C LEU A 100 -8.86 7.27 -10.84
N GLU A 101 -8.76 5.97 -10.53
CA GLU A 101 -9.76 5.27 -9.72
C GLU A 101 -9.80 5.79 -8.29
N VAL A 102 -8.65 6.03 -7.68
CA VAL A 102 -8.50 6.60 -6.34
C VAL A 102 -9.11 8.01 -6.28
N ILE A 103 -8.88 8.86 -7.29
CA ILE A 103 -9.48 10.21 -7.37
C ILE A 103 -11.02 10.10 -7.44
N LYS A 104 -11.54 9.21 -8.28
CA LYS A 104 -12.99 8.97 -8.40
C LYS A 104 -13.59 8.45 -7.09
N ALA A 105 -12.90 7.53 -6.43
CA ALA A 105 -13.32 6.97 -5.16
C ALA A 105 -13.31 8.02 -4.04
N LEU A 106 -12.30 8.88 -3.99
CA LEU A 106 -12.22 10.00 -3.03
C LEU A 106 -13.43 10.94 -3.18
N SER A 107 -13.79 11.29 -4.41
CA SER A 107 -14.98 12.10 -4.67
C SER A 107 -16.27 11.40 -4.20
N SER A 108 -16.38 10.09 -4.41
CA SER A 108 -17.53 9.30 -3.94
C SER A 108 -17.61 9.25 -2.41
N LEU A 109 -16.47 9.04 -1.74
CA LEU A 109 -16.37 9.05 -0.28
C LEU A 109 -16.77 10.41 0.31
N LYS A 110 -16.31 11.52 -0.30
CA LYS A 110 -16.64 12.88 0.14
C LYS A 110 -18.15 13.13 0.15
N ASN A 111 -18.89 12.57 -0.81
CA ASN A 111 -20.34 12.72 -0.91
C ASN A 111 -21.12 11.95 0.17
N GLU A 112 -20.54 10.93 0.81
CA GLU A 112 -21.19 10.15 1.87
C GLU A 112 -20.98 10.77 3.26
N VAL A 113 -20.00 11.67 3.44
CA VAL A 113 -19.59 12.18 4.77
C VAL A 113 -20.75 12.78 5.56
N GLU A 114 -21.51 13.71 4.97
CA GLU A 114 -22.60 14.41 5.68
C GLU A 114 -23.71 13.45 6.14
N LYS A 115 -24.03 12.48 5.29
CA LYS A 115 -25.00 11.41 5.59
C LYS A 115 -24.50 10.54 6.74
N ASP A 116 -23.23 10.16 6.70
CA ASP A 116 -22.63 9.31 7.73
C ASP A 116 -22.44 10.03 9.07
N ILE A 117 -22.18 11.34 9.07
CA ILE A 117 -22.21 12.18 10.28
C ILE A 117 -23.62 12.18 10.88
N THR A 118 -24.64 12.40 10.04
CA THR A 118 -26.05 12.51 10.48
C THR A 118 -26.57 11.21 11.07
N ALA A 119 -26.06 10.06 10.61
CA ALA A 119 -26.37 8.76 11.19
C ALA A 119 -25.91 8.60 12.65
N ASN A 120 -25.07 9.52 13.14
CA ASN A 120 -24.54 9.57 14.50
C ASN A 120 -24.00 8.22 15.03
N PRO A 121 -23.05 7.57 14.32
CA PRO A 121 -22.46 6.31 14.76
C PRO A 121 -21.45 6.53 15.90
N ASP A 122 -21.29 5.53 16.76
CA ASP A 122 -20.18 5.50 17.73
C ASP A 122 -18.81 5.41 17.03
N TYR A 123 -18.77 4.61 15.96
CA TYR A 123 -17.65 4.47 15.04
C TYR A 123 -18.17 4.14 13.64
N LEU A 124 -17.61 4.79 12.63
CA LEU A 124 -17.80 4.44 11.22
C LEU A 124 -16.48 4.62 10.49
N GLU A 125 -16.17 3.73 9.56
CA GLU A 125 -14.99 3.85 8.69
C GLU A 125 -15.42 3.50 7.27
N ASN A 126 -15.19 4.42 6.35
CA ASN A 126 -15.45 4.22 4.93
C ASN A 126 -14.15 4.39 4.14
N LYS A 127 -13.88 3.47 3.21
CA LYS A 127 -12.60 3.45 2.49
C LYS A 127 -12.68 2.79 1.14
N PHE A 128 -11.80 3.24 0.26
CA PHE A 128 -11.46 2.58 -0.98
C PHE A 128 -10.09 1.91 -0.83
N THR A 129 -9.92 0.72 -1.40
CA THR A 129 -8.67 -0.05 -1.37
C THR A 129 -8.30 -0.47 -2.78
N THR A 130 -7.07 -0.17 -3.22
CA THR A 130 -6.54 -0.65 -4.50
C THR A 130 -6.05 -2.08 -4.40
N VAL A 131 -5.78 -2.72 -5.55
CA VAL A 131 -5.21 -4.08 -5.62
C VAL A 131 -3.89 -4.19 -4.82
N ASP A 132 -3.03 -3.17 -4.92
CA ASP A 132 -1.74 -3.12 -4.22
C ASP A 132 -1.86 -2.78 -2.72
N GLY A 133 -3.09 -2.63 -2.21
CA GLY A 133 -3.39 -2.44 -0.79
C GLY A 133 -3.29 -1.00 -0.29
N PHE A 134 -3.07 -0.03 -1.19
CA PHE A 134 -3.21 1.38 -0.88
C PHE A 134 -4.66 1.69 -0.51
N LYS A 135 -4.87 2.50 0.54
CA LYS A 135 -6.22 2.90 0.97
C LYS A 135 -6.34 4.39 1.13
N VAL A 136 -7.51 4.91 0.77
CA VAL A 136 -7.95 6.26 1.12
C VAL A 136 -9.33 6.17 1.73
N GLY A 137 -9.58 6.91 2.80
CA GLY A 137 -10.83 6.82 3.54
C GLY A 137 -10.98 7.89 4.59
N TYR A 138 -12.12 7.83 5.28
CA TYR A 138 -12.37 8.59 6.49
C TYR A 138 -12.93 7.69 7.58
N LEU A 139 -12.75 8.13 8.82
CA LEU A 139 -13.42 7.58 9.98
C LEU A 139 -14.22 8.66 10.68
N ILE A 140 -15.32 8.26 11.32
CA ILE A 140 -16.13 9.07 12.21
C ILE A 140 -16.02 8.43 13.59
N SER A 141 -15.58 9.22 14.57
CA SER A 141 -15.59 8.81 15.96
C SER A 141 -15.85 10.02 16.83
N LYS A 142 -16.74 9.88 17.82
CA LYS A 142 -17.14 10.99 18.72
C LYS A 142 -17.61 12.23 17.93
N GLY A 143 -18.35 12.01 16.85
CA GLY A 143 -18.86 13.08 15.96
C GLY A 143 -17.79 13.80 15.13
N LYS A 144 -16.53 13.35 15.14
CA LYS A 144 -15.44 13.96 14.37
C LYS A 144 -15.05 13.10 13.18
N VAL A 145 -15.03 13.70 11.99
CA VAL A 145 -14.47 13.10 10.78
C VAL A 145 -12.94 13.26 10.78
N THR A 146 -12.24 12.18 10.48
CA THR A 146 -10.78 12.18 10.27
C THR A 146 -10.47 11.44 8.97
N TRP A 147 -9.83 12.13 8.02
CA TRP A 147 -9.38 11.51 6.78
C TRP A 147 -8.06 10.80 6.98
N TYR A 148 -7.85 9.75 6.20
CA TYR A 148 -6.59 9.03 6.22
C TYR A 148 -6.22 8.41 4.88
N ILE A 149 -4.92 8.16 4.75
CA ILE A 149 -4.32 7.36 3.68
C ILE A 149 -3.51 6.24 4.33
N GLN A 150 -3.73 5.00 3.92
CA GLN A 150 -2.86 3.88 4.31
C GLN A 150 -1.97 3.49 3.12
N LEU A 151 -0.66 3.55 3.31
CA LEU A 151 0.30 3.45 2.22
C LEU A 151 0.53 2.01 1.72
N GLU A 152 0.43 1.03 2.62
CA GLU A 152 0.74 -0.38 2.33
C GLU A 152 -0.28 -1.31 3.01
N LYS A 153 -0.43 -2.53 2.49
CA LYS A 153 -1.31 -3.56 3.07
C LYS A 153 -0.87 -4.03 4.46
N TYR A 154 0.45 -4.08 4.68
CA TYR A 154 1.08 -4.60 5.88
C TYR A 154 2.07 -3.59 6.45
N GLY A 155 2.47 -3.79 7.71
CA GLY A 155 3.42 -2.93 8.42
C GLY A 155 2.74 -2.11 9.51
N SER A 156 3.49 -1.83 10.57
CA SER A 156 3.13 -0.82 11.55
C SER A 156 3.61 0.54 11.06
N ASP A 157 2.83 1.59 11.34
CA ASP A 157 3.19 2.99 11.04
C ASP A 157 3.16 3.42 9.56
N ASN A 158 2.18 2.90 8.80
CA ASN A 158 1.98 3.19 7.38
C ASN A 158 0.74 4.05 7.06
N THR A 159 0.10 4.62 8.08
CA THR A 159 -1.09 5.47 7.93
C THR A 159 -0.75 6.95 8.10
N LEU A 160 -1.29 7.78 7.22
CA LEU A 160 -1.27 9.24 7.27
C LEU A 160 -2.65 9.74 7.64
N PHE A 161 -2.76 10.44 8.77
CA PHE A 161 -3.99 11.16 9.13
C PHE A 161 -3.95 12.57 8.56
N ILE A 162 -5.06 13.03 7.99
CA ILE A 162 -5.15 14.27 7.24
C ILE A 162 -6.39 15.04 7.70
N ASP A 163 -6.22 16.31 8.02
CA ASP A 163 -7.30 17.11 8.61
C ASP A 163 -8.34 17.57 7.57
N LYS A 164 -7.91 17.79 6.32
CA LYS A 164 -8.73 18.34 5.25
C LYS A 164 -8.63 17.50 4.00
N VAL A 165 -9.76 17.04 3.48
CA VAL A 165 -9.84 16.22 2.26
C VAL A 165 -9.23 16.94 1.05
N GLU A 166 -9.32 18.27 1.01
CA GLU A 166 -8.76 19.11 -0.05
C GLU A 166 -7.24 18.94 -0.17
N THR A 167 -6.56 18.56 0.92
CA THR A 167 -5.12 18.27 0.91
C THR A 167 -4.82 17.01 0.10
N ILE A 168 -5.70 16.02 0.17
CA ILE A 168 -5.62 14.78 -0.60
C ILE A 168 -5.95 15.07 -2.07
N GLU A 169 -7.06 15.77 -2.31
CA GLU A 169 -7.51 16.15 -3.66
C GLU A 169 -6.42 16.93 -4.41
N ALA A 170 -5.83 17.95 -3.78
CA ALA A 170 -4.77 18.75 -4.37
C ALA A 170 -3.53 17.92 -4.71
N SER A 171 -3.11 17.02 -3.82
CA SER A 171 -1.94 16.17 -4.05
C SER A 171 -2.17 15.17 -5.19
N PHE A 172 -3.36 14.55 -5.26
CA PHE A 172 -3.68 13.59 -6.31
C PHE A 172 -3.83 14.25 -7.67
N GLU A 173 -4.42 15.45 -7.71
CA GLU A 173 -4.56 16.21 -8.95
C GLU A 173 -3.19 16.74 -9.44
N GLU A 174 -2.32 17.22 -8.53
CA GLU A 174 -0.93 17.58 -8.87
C GLU A 174 -0.18 16.37 -9.47
N ALA A 175 -0.30 15.21 -8.84
CA ALA A 175 0.34 13.98 -9.30
C ALA A 175 -0.18 13.55 -10.68
N LYS A 176 -1.51 13.52 -10.86
CA LYS A 176 -2.16 13.20 -12.14
C LYS A 176 -1.64 14.11 -13.25
N ASN A 177 -1.69 15.42 -13.04
CA ASN A 177 -1.27 16.41 -14.02
C ASN A 177 0.22 16.26 -14.36
N LYS A 178 1.08 16.00 -13.36
CA LYS A 178 2.50 15.77 -13.61
C LYS A 178 2.75 14.49 -14.40
N MET A 179 2.03 13.42 -14.14
CA MET A 179 2.14 12.18 -14.90
C MET A 179 1.67 12.36 -16.35
N GLU A 180 0.62 13.14 -16.58
CA GLU A 180 0.13 13.47 -17.92
C GLU A 180 1.13 14.34 -18.69
N GLU A 181 1.77 15.31 -18.04
CA GLU A 181 2.85 16.10 -18.61
C GLU A 181 4.02 15.21 -19.05
N LEU A 182 4.46 14.29 -18.19
CA LEU A 182 5.63 13.42 -18.44
C LEU A 182 5.38 12.31 -19.48
N LYS A 183 4.11 12.03 -19.82
CA LYS A 183 3.73 11.03 -20.83
C LYS A 183 3.66 11.58 -22.26
N LYS A 184 3.61 12.91 -22.42
CA LYS A 184 3.66 13.58 -23.72
C LYS A 184 5.06 13.45 -24.34
#